data_AF-A0A6U9RPG3-F1
#
_entry.id   AF-A0A6U9RPG3-F1
#
_cell.length_a   1.000
_cell.length_b   1.000
_cell.length_c   1.000
_cell.angle_alpha   90.00
_cell.angle_beta   90.00
_cell.angle_gamma   90.00
#
_symmetry.space_group_name_H-M   'P 1'
#
loop_
_entity.id
_entity.type
_entity.pdbx_description
1 polymer ?
#
loop_
_entity_poly.entity_id
_entity_poly.type
_entity_poly.pdbx_seq_one_letter_code
_entity_poly.pdbx_strand_id
1 'polypeptide(L)'
;MEKMAQWRRWRRRGGLLRIVVFVTCGLVATVTSWTWKEADGTRKDHPSVQYVRINKWRGRMGNHLFQYMAALGVAKANNMTYCGAPPHDLEPYFELPVPHVPCPATKFGIVKEKGYATYVLPAKLIGNVSLDGYRQSWKYFESIEKPKIKSKFLDRATQRIKNMGLQPHEFNAFHIRYGDKAKQSWFRFPPCSYFRSAKRLLGEQLPLVVVAEPDAKDFARHFFKSCTVKLEVLLPGHVMEDFATLALANGIVSTMASTFSWWAAYVSGAHFVYYVDEIVTYQKVNLWKFKSEDYYLPQWSKLNGLELEAELQVVKKRAGLYNPYALAKGIQGGRKGNFSRANLNARTVDSEFPSCATFVTLYARFPSKHLDREYANWISRLAVLDANIVLFGSMDVLRWFYHLRPLSLISRTAYYEIKLGHLYMHQWHTAWSTWQHEMDKERGKHNWKLYEVWNEKVVFLEYAIRFNVFRCSHFYWIDAGYFRSEETVRIAAAGKPFPSPSFLNAHPKVSLLAVRNIRQETVRTVGKDYPSSIFAEKSMDFIGGGLFGGKQDYLLQWNALFLWAMLRLLEQGRFAGKEQNTMGNVAIKHRDIVEIWDGKASACHDRWFCMVDVLAGRSNVSLSIPP
;
A
#
# COMPACT_ATOMS: atom_id res chain seq x y z
N MET A 1 64.38 -1.22 -29.41
CA MET A 1 63.14 -0.55 -29.85
C MET A 1 62.21 -0.54 -28.63
N GLU A 2 62.31 0.46 -27.76
CA GLU A 2 61.75 1.83 -27.87
C GLU A 2 60.26 1.87 -27.47
N LYS A 3 59.80 2.66 -26.50
CA LYS A 3 60.48 3.62 -25.58
C LYS A 3 59.87 3.57 -24.16
N MET A 4 60.62 4.04 -23.17
CA MET A 4 60.22 4.19 -21.75
C MET A 4 59.03 5.19 -21.62
N ALA A 5 58.11 5.12 -20.66
CA ALA A 5 58.10 4.69 -19.24
C ALA A 5 58.59 5.76 -18.21
N GLN A 6 57.94 5.76 -17.05
CA GLN A 6 58.15 6.59 -15.84
C GLN A 6 57.73 8.08 -15.88
N TRP A 7 56.67 8.40 -15.10
CA TRP A 7 56.42 9.75 -14.56
C TRP A 7 56.24 9.69 -13.03
N ARG A 8 57.36 9.69 -12.29
CA ARG A 8 57.40 9.79 -10.81
C ARG A 8 58.59 10.63 -10.34
N ARG A 9 58.38 11.94 -10.19
CA ARG A 9 58.99 12.86 -9.20
C ARG A 9 58.78 14.32 -9.60
N TRP A 10 58.09 15.11 -8.78
CA TRP A 10 58.33 16.55 -8.68
C TRP A 10 58.09 17.00 -7.23
N ARG A 11 59.18 17.21 -6.48
CA ARG A 11 59.16 17.76 -5.11
C ARG A 11 60.52 18.41 -4.87
N ARG A 12 60.51 19.62 -4.29
CA ARG A 12 61.67 20.52 -4.05
C ARG A 12 62.33 21.09 -5.32
N ARG A 13 62.15 22.40 -5.51
CA ARG A 13 63.23 23.40 -5.38
C ARG A 13 62.60 24.73 -4.98
N GLY A 14 62.88 25.18 -3.76
CA GLY A 14 62.67 26.59 -3.40
C GLY A 14 63.93 27.36 -3.78
N GLY A 15 63.77 28.58 -4.28
CA GLY A 15 64.87 29.49 -4.62
C GLY A 15 64.54 30.88 -4.12
N LEU A 16 65.36 31.40 -3.21
CA LEU A 16 65.25 32.76 -2.68
C LEU A 16 66.17 33.68 -3.49
N LEU A 17 65.71 34.89 -3.82
CA LEU A 17 66.61 35.99 -4.22
C LEU A 17 66.00 37.35 -3.81
N ARG A 18 66.85 38.31 -3.42
CA ARG A 18 66.46 39.65 -2.91
C ARG A 18 67.29 40.75 -3.60
N ILE A 19 66.63 41.70 -4.28
CA ILE A 19 67.11 43.00 -4.81
C ILE A 19 65.86 43.90 -4.88
N VAL A 20 65.66 45.09 -4.26
CA VAL A 20 66.46 46.06 -3.45
C VAL A 20 67.33 47.03 -4.27
N VAL A 21 67.19 48.37 -4.19
CA VAL A 21 66.30 49.22 -3.35
C VAL A 21 64.97 49.54 -4.09
N PHE A 22 64.42 50.75 -4.38
CA PHE A 22 64.74 52.18 -4.16
C PHE A 22 63.45 53.00 -3.88
N VAL A 23 63.58 54.28 -3.51
CA VAL A 23 62.49 55.21 -3.12
C VAL A 23 62.68 56.57 -3.83
N THR A 24 61.60 57.20 -4.33
CA THR A 24 61.36 58.66 -4.25
C THR A 24 59.95 59.09 -4.73
N CYS A 25 59.46 60.17 -4.10
CA CYS A 25 58.54 61.23 -4.58
C CYS A 25 57.42 60.94 -5.60
N GLY A 26 56.20 61.36 -5.25
CA GLY A 26 55.08 61.49 -6.20
C GLY A 26 54.94 62.92 -6.76
N LEU A 27 54.06 63.08 -7.76
CA LEU A 27 53.64 64.38 -8.29
C LEU A 27 52.20 64.27 -8.81
N VAL A 28 51.37 65.29 -8.58
CA VAL A 28 50.00 65.36 -9.10
C VAL A 28 50.03 65.84 -10.54
N ALA A 29 49.41 65.09 -11.45
CA ALA A 29 49.20 65.50 -12.83
C ALA A 29 47.81 65.08 -13.31
N THR A 30 46.90 66.04 -13.44
CA THR A 30 45.61 65.85 -14.12
C THR A 30 45.84 65.78 -15.63
N VAL A 31 45.60 64.62 -16.25
CA VAL A 31 45.66 64.46 -17.71
C VAL A 31 44.27 64.18 -18.26
N THR A 32 43.64 65.20 -18.82
CA THR A 32 42.47 65.06 -19.69
C THR A 32 42.94 64.90 -21.14
N SER A 33 43.02 63.66 -21.63
CA SER A 33 43.18 63.39 -23.06
C SER A 33 42.35 62.17 -23.47
N TRP A 34 41.79 62.23 -24.68
CA TRP A 34 40.99 61.15 -25.25
C TRP A 34 41.88 59.94 -25.58
N THR A 35 41.47 58.75 -25.16
CA THR A 35 42.04 57.49 -25.65
C THR A 35 41.21 56.92 -26.81
N TRP A 36 41.91 56.31 -27.76
CA TRP A 36 41.36 55.80 -29.01
C TRP A 36 40.38 54.62 -28.83
N LYS A 37 39.54 54.41 -29.85
CA LYS A 37 38.88 53.12 -30.06
C LYS A 37 39.91 52.10 -30.56
N GLU A 38 40.41 51.25 -29.67
CA GLU A 38 40.93 49.94 -30.09
C GLU A 38 39.83 48.89 -29.92
N ALA A 39 39.55 48.15 -30.99
CA ALA A 39 38.51 47.14 -31.04
C ALA A 39 39.09 45.74 -30.77
N ASP A 40 39.68 45.52 -29.59
CA ASP A 40 40.06 44.16 -29.16
C ASP A 40 38.80 43.37 -28.75
N GLY A 41 38.43 42.43 -29.62
CA GLY A 41 37.26 41.57 -29.48
C GLY A 41 37.40 40.42 -28.47
N THR A 42 38.19 40.54 -27.41
CA THR A 42 38.37 39.48 -26.40
C THR A 42 37.82 39.84 -25.03
N ARG A 43 36.52 40.16 -24.97
CA ARG A 43 35.78 40.21 -23.69
C ARG A 43 35.85 38.82 -23.04
N LYS A 44 36.67 38.68 -22.00
CA LYS A 44 36.66 37.50 -21.11
C LYS A 44 35.34 37.51 -20.37
N ASP A 45 34.34 36.82 -20.92
CA ASP A 45 33.05 36.63 -20.29
C ASP A 45 33.24 35.85 -18.98
N HIS A 46 33.35 36.59 -17.88
CA HIS A 46 33.05 36.06 -16.57
C HIS A 46 31.68 35.39 -16.65
N PRO A 47 31.55 34.09 -16.33
CA PRO A 47 30.29 33.37 -16.52
C PRO A 47 29.20 34.09 -15.74
N SER A 48 28.25 34.67 -16.46
CA SER A 48 27.26 35.57 -15.88
C SER A 48 26.48 34.82 -14.80
N VAL A 49 26.49 35.37 -13.58
CA VAL A 49 25.88 34.73 -12.41
C VAL A 49 24.42 34.45 -12.75
N GLN A 50 24.05 33.17 -12.78
CA GLN A 50 22.69 32.74 -13.12
C GLN A 50 21.89 32.55 -11.84
N TYR A 51 20.61 32.90 -11.89
CA TYR A 51 19.76 33.00 -10.70
C TYR A 51 18.59 32.02 -10.71
N VAL A 52 18.28 31.46 -9.53
CA VAL A 52 17.08 30.65 -9.27
C VAL A 52 16.16 31.39 -8.31
N ARG A 53 14.86 31.43 -8.59
CA ARG A 53 13.84 31.93 -7.65
C ARG A 53 12.58 31.06 -7.67
N ILE A 54 11.66 31.32 -6.75
CA ILE A 54 10.29 30.77 -6.82
C ILE A 54 9.42 31.65 -7.73
N ASN A 55 8.63 31.01 -8.60
CA ASN A 55 7.71 31.68 -9.53
C ASN A 55 6.46 32.22 -8.83
N LYS A 56 5.85 31.40 -7.96
CA LYS A 56 4.70 31.74 -7.14
C LYS A 56 4.65 30.80 -5.94
N TRP A 57 4.58 31.37 -4.73
CA TRP A 57 4.40 30.60 -3.50
C TRP A 57 3.02 29.92 -3.46
N ARG A 58 2.97 28.68 -3.01
CA ARG A 58 1.76 27.84 -2.97
C ARG A 58 1.58 27.17 -1.60
N GLY A 59 0.43 27.40 -0.97
CA GLY A 59 -0.01 26.72 0.25
C GLY A 59 0.16 27.55 1.53
N ARG A 60 0.82 26.95 2.53
CA ARG A 60 1.14 27.52 3.85
C ARG A 60 2.55 27.04 4.24
N MET A 61 3.21 27.70 5.18
CA MET A 61 4.47 27.36 5.88
C MET A 61 5.17 26.05 5.48
N GLY A 62 4.63 24.86 5.79
CA GLY A 62 5.26 23.57 5.46
C GLY A 62 5.47 23.35 3.95
N ASN A 63 4.59 23.86 3.09
CA ASN A 63 4.78 23.88 1.65
C ASN A 63 5.78 24.96 1.22
N HIS A 64 5.83 26.10 1.93
CA HIS A 64 6.76 27.19 1.65
C HIS A 64 8.20 26.81 2.00
N LEU A 65 8.43 26.08 3.10
CA LEU A 65 9.71 25.44 3.42
C LEU A 65 10.17 24.53 2.27
N PHE A 66 9.28 23.66 1.75
CA PHE A 66 9.59 22.83 0.58
C PHE A 66 10.01 23.64 -0.65
N GLN A 67 9.25 24.68 -1.01
CA GLN A 67 9.58 25.56 -2.15
C GLN A 67 10.92 26.28 -1.94
N TYR A 68 11.12 26.92 -0.79
CA TYR A 68 12.35 27.67 -0.47
C TYR A 68 13.58 26.77 -0.47
N MET A 69 13.55 25.67 0.30
CA MET A 69 14.67 24.73 0.41
C MET A 69 14.98 24.05 -0.92
N ALA A 70 13.97 23.68 -1.71
CA ALA A 70 14.20 23.13 -3.04
C ALA A 70 14.78 24.16 -4.02
N ALA A 71 14.49 25.45 -3.88
CA ALA A 71 15.11 26.50 -4.68
C ALA A 71 16.61 26.68 -4.34
N LEU A 72 16.97 26.67 -3.06
CA LEU A 72 18.38 26.65 -2.61
C LEU A 72 19.11 25.42 -3.15
N GLY A 73 18.45 24.25 -3.07
CA GLY A 73 18.94 22.98 -3.58
C GLY A 73 19.22 22.95 -5.08
N VAL A 74 18.25 23.36 -5.89
CA VAL A 74 18.39 23.47 -7.35
C VAL A 74 19.45 24.50 -7.74
N ALA A 75 19.57 25.61 -7.00
CA ALA A 75 20.60 26.61 -7.21
C ALA A 75 22.00 26.03 -7.00
N LYS A 76 22.24 25.41 -5.84
CA LYS A 76 23.51 24.72 -5.52
C LYS A 76 23.85 23.63 -6.55
N ALA A 77 22.87 22.81 -6.95
CA ALA A 77 23.06 21.72 -7.91
C ALA A 77 23.38 22.18 -9.35
N ASN A 78 23.13 23.45 -9.70
CA ASN A 78 23.41 24.00 -11.03
C ASN A 78 24.51 25.09 -11.01
N ASN A 79 25.19 25.31 -9.88
CA ASN A 79 26.13 26.42 -9.67
C ASN A 79 25.50 27.80 -9.97
N MET A 80 24.30 28.01 -9.42
CA MET A 80 23.50 29.23 -9.55
C MET A 80 23.27 29.87 -8.17
N THR A 81 22.91 31.15 -8.14
CA THR A 81 22.58 31.88 -6.91
C THR A 81 21.06 31.90 -6.70
N TYR A 82 20.58 31.59 -5.49
CA TYR A 82 19.17 31.83 -5.16
C TYR A 82 18.90 33.34 -4.98
N CYS A 83 17.78 33.84 -5.48
CA CYS A 83 17.35 35.22 -5.27
C CYS A 83 15.85 35.33 -4.93
N GLY A 84 15.51 36.45 -4.28
CA GLY A 84 14.17 36.76 -3.79
C GLY A 84 14.03 36.48 -2.29
N ALA A 85 13.10 37.20 -1.65
CA ALA A 85 12.82 37.02 -0.24
C ALA A 85 12.14 35.65 0.03
N PRO A 86 12.40 35.03 1.20
CA PRO A 86 11.51 34.01 1.75
C PRO A 86 10.09 34.57 1.92
N PRO A 87 9.04 33.73 1.95
CA PRO A 87 7.71 34.19 2.25
C PRO A 87 7.59 34.55 3.74
N HIS A 88 6.69 35.50 4.02
CA HIS A 88 6.50 36.14 5.32
C HIS A 88 6.16 35.17 6.48
N ASP A 89 5.75 33.94 6.18
CA ASP A 89 5.43 32.90 7.15
C ASP A 89 6.61 31.95 7.46
N LEU A 90 7.84 32.29 7.04
CA LEU A 90 9.07 31.58 7.44
C LEU A 90 9.99 32.43 8.34
N GLU A 91 10.36 33.64 7.91
CA GLU A 91 11.36 34.48 8.62
C GLU A 91 11.01 34.81 10.09
N PRO A 92 9.74 35.01 10.50
CA PRO A 92 9.41 35.24 11.91
C PRO A 92 9.70 34.04 12.83
N TYR A 93 9.84 32.84 12.23
CA TYR A 93 9.77 31.54 12.90
C TYR A 93 11.06 30.72 12.81
N PHE A 94 11.77 30.81 11.68
CA PHE A 94 12.97 30.02 11.39
C PHE A 94 14.21 30.89 11.20
N GLU A 95 15.36 30.36 11.61
CA GLU A 95 16.67 30.76 11.10
C GLU A 95 16.89 30.04 9.77
N LEU A 96 17.04 30.82 8.70
CA LEU A 96 17.15 30.31 7.33
C LEU A 96 18.62 30.34 6.88
N PRO A 97 19.10 29.32 6.14
CA PRO A 97 20.52 29.11 5.86
C PRO A 97 21.14 30.07 4.83
N VAL A 98 20.34 30.91 4.14
CA VAL A 98 20.83 31.84 3.11
C VAL A 98 20.13 33.20 3.25
N PRO A 99 20.89 34.33 3.32
CA PRO A 99 20.31 35.66 3.45
C PRO A 99 19.60 36.12 2.17
N HIS A 100 18.79 37.17 2.27
CA HIS A 100 18.07 37.73 1.13
C HIS A 100 19.03 38.32 0.08
N VAL A 101 18.98 37.76 -1.14
CA VAL A 101 19.68 38.28 -2.33
C VAL A 101 18.62 38.87 -3.29
N PRO A 102 18.68 40.16 -3.64
CA PRO A 102 17.79 40.75 -4.64
C PRO A 102 17.92 40.06 -6.01
N CYS A 103 16.79 39.81 -6.69
CA CYS A 103 16.83 39.29 -8.05
C CYS A 103 17.19 40.38 -9.07
N PRO A 104 18.01 40.09 -10.10
CA PRO A 104 18.29 41.04 -11.18
C PRO A 104 17.04 41.33 -12.02
N ALA A 105 16.93 42.55 -12.54
CA ALA A 105 15.87 43.02 -13.44
C ALA A 105 16.02 42.41 -14.86
N THR A 106 15.85 41.09 -14.96
CA THR A 106 16.06 40.30 -16.18
C THR A 106 14.91 39.30 -16.38
N LYS A 107 14.80 38.72 -17.58
CA LYS A 107 13.81 37.69 -17.88
C LYS A 107 14.22 36.34 -17.26
N PHE A 108 13.29 35.71 -16.54
CA PHE A 108 13.47 34.35 -16.00
C PHE A 108 12.64 33.34 -16.82
N GLY A 109 13.22 32.20 -17.17
CA GLY A 109 12.50 31.05 -17.73
C GLY A 109 11.70 30.30 -16.65
N ILE A 110 10.50 29.79 -16.97
CA ILE A 110 9.65 29.11 -15.97
C ILE A 110 9.86 27.59 -16.03
N VAL A 111 10.41 27.01 -14.98
CA VAL A 111 10.61 25.55 -14.83
C VAL A 111 9.44 24.97 -14.06
N LYS A 112 8.40 24.57 -14.80
CA LYS A 112 7.23 23.88 -14.25
C LYS A 112 7.58 22.50 -13.73
N GLU A 113 7.02 22.17 -12.57
CA GLU A 113 7.07 20.88 -11.94
C GLU A 113 6.25 19.81 -12.68
N LYS A 114 6.75 18.57 -12.73
CA LYS A 114 6.04 17.42 -13.32
C LYS A 114 5.10 16.72 -12.33
N GLY A 115 5.51 16.63 -11.06
CA GLY A 115 4.73 16.06 -9.96
C GLY A 115 5.06 16.76 -8.64
N TYR A 116 4.05 17.04 -7.81
CA TYR A 116 4.20 17.84 -6.59
C TYR A 116 5.15 17.23 -5.57
N ALA A 117 5.31 15.91 -5.63
CA ALA A 117 6.13 15.09 -4.75
C ALA A 117 6.95 14.09 -5.58
N THR A 118 7.64 14.57 -6.62
CA THR A 118 8.60 13.78 -7.40
C THR A 118 9.93 14.53 -7.55
N TYR A 119 11.03 13.79 -7.45
CA TYR A 119 12.36 14.35 -7.68
C TYR A 119 12.67 14.34 -9.18
N VAL A 120 12.71 15.53 -9.78
CA VAL A 120 13.19 15.73 -11.14
C VAL A 120 14.18 16.88 -11.09
N LEU A 121 15.46 16.54 -10.89
CA LEU A 121 16.53 17.48 -11.16
C LEU A 121 16.45 17.89 -12.64
N PRO A 122 16.40 19.19 -12.97
CA PRO A 122 16.50 19.61 -14.36
C PRO A 122 17.85 19.17 -14.96
N ALA A 123 17.86 18.86 -16.26
CA ALA A 123 19.12 18.91 -17.00
C ALA A 123 19.69 20.33 -16.91
N LYS A 124 21.03 20.45 -16.95
CA LYS A 124 21.81 21.68 -16.69
C LYS A 124 21.06 22.94 -17.12
N LEU A 125 20.63 23.73 -16.14
CA LEU A 125 19.84 24.94 -16.37
C LEU A 125 20.65 25.97 -17.16
N ILE A 126 19.94 26.75 -17.99
CA ILE A 126 20.54 27.76 -18.86
C ILE A 126 19.81 29.09 -18.62
N GLY A 127 20.55 30.06 -18.08
CA GLY A 127 20.03 31.38 -17.75
C GLY A 127 19.19 31.40 -16.45
N ASN A 128 18.58 32.55 -16.17
CA ASN A 128 17.84 32.77 -14.94
C ASN A 128 16.51 32.00 -14.97
N VAL A 129 16.15 31.30 -13.88
CA VAL A 129 14.93 30.47 -13.82
C VAL A 129 14.04 30.70 -12.60
N SER A 130 12.73 30.62 -12.82
CA SER A 130 11.71 30.64 -11.79
C SER A 130 11.08 29.24 -11.68
N LEU A 131 11.17 28.61 -10.52
CA LEU A 131 10.59 27.29 -10.28
C LEU A 131 9.09 27.44 -9.97
N ASP A 132 8.24 26.70 -10.69
CA ASP A 132 6.79 26.69 -10.47
C ASP A 132 6.32 25.29 -10.05
N GLY A 133 5.74 25.17 -8.85
CA GLY A 133 5.37 23.88 -8.24
C GLY A 133 5.37 23.93 -6.72
N TYR A 134 5.17 22.78 -6.07
CA TYR A 134 5.30 22.62 -4.61
C TYR A 134 6.67 22.07 -4.17
N ARG A 135 7.39 21.37 -5.06
CA ARG A 135 8.74 20.81 -4.91
C ARG A 135 8.93 19.95 -3.65
N GLN A 136 7.95 19.12 -3.33
CA GLN A 136 7.91 18.31 -2.10
C GLN A 136 8.77 17.04 -2.22
N SER A 137 10.08 17.23 -2.35
CA SER A 137 11.04 16.13 -2.26
C SER A 137 12.29 16.53 -1.50
N TRP A 138 12.66 15.74 -0.50
CA TRP A 138 13.87 15.95 0.31
C TRP A 138 15.15 15.93 -0.53
N LYS A 139 15.14 15.20 -1.65
CA LYS A 139 16.28 15.05 -2.58
C LYS A 139 16.70 16.36 -3.24
N TYR A 140 15.84 17.37 -3.29
CA TYR A 140 16.27 18.70 -3.75
C TYR A 140 17.25 19.34 -2.75
N PHE A 141 17.08 19.14 -1.43
CA PHE A 141 17.78 19.90 -0.39
C PHE A 141 18.57 19.06 0.62
N GLU A 142 18.81 17.78 0.34
CA GLU A 142 19.69 16.90 1.12
C GLU A 142 21.07 17.49 1.43
N SER A 143 21.61 18.30 0.52
CA SER A 143 22.92 18.97 0.68
C SER A 143 22.85 20.41 1.21
N ILE A 144 21.70 20.86 1.73
CA ILE A 144 21.49 22.20 2.29
C ILE A 144 21.36 22.10 3.82
N GLU A 145 21.90 23.06 4.57
CA GLU A 145 21.72 23.11 6.03
C GLU A 145 20.24 23.24 6.39
N LYS A 146 19.78 22.47 7.38
CA LYS A 146 18.38 22.48 7.81
C LYS A 146 18.01 23.84 8.46
N PRO A 147 16.82 24.40 8.17
CA PRO A 147 16.33 25.58 8.88
C PRO A 147 16.09 25.25 10.36
N LYS A 148 16.52 26.14 11.27
CA LYS A 148 16.39 25.95 12.72
C LYS A 148 15.16 26.70 13.24
N ILE A 149 14.45 26.12 14.21
CA ILE A 149 13.33 26.80 14.88
C ILE A 149 13.91 27.84 15.83
N LYS A 150 13.48 29.10 15.75
CA LYS A 150 13.98 30.17 16.63
C LYS A 150 13.67 29.83 18.10
N SER A 151 14.69 29.95 18.97
CA SER A 151 14.67 29.59 20.40
C SER A 151 13.36 29.92 21.09
N LYS A 152 12.88 31.17 20.98
CA LYS A 152 11.64 31.67 21.59
C LYS A 152 10.37 30.82 21.37
N PHE A 153 10.32 29.95 20.34
CA PHE A 153 9.22 29.00 20.15
C PHE A 153 9.49 27.63 20.76
N LEU A 154 10.75 27.17 20.75
CA LEU A 154 11.19 25.99 21.50
C LEU A 154 11.07 26.21 23.00
N ASP A 155 11.41 27.39 23.51
CA ASP A 155 11.29 27.76 24.93
C ASP A 155 9.83 27.69 25.39
N ARG A 156 8.91 28.28 24.61
CA ARG A 156 7.46 28.26 24.88
C ARG A 156 6.89 26.85 24.81
N ALA A 157 7.25 26.07 23.79
CA ALA A 157 6.79 24.68 23.66
C ALA A 157 7.36 23.81 24.80
N THR A 158 8.60 24.05 25.22
CA THR A 158 9.22 23.38 26.37
C THR A 158 8.49 23.70 27.67
N GLN A 159 8.14 24.97 27.91
CA GLN A 159 7.33 25.33 29.08
C GLN A 159 5.92 24.70 29.02
N ARG A 160 5.31 24.66 27.83
CA ARG A 160 3.98 24.09 27.59
C ARG A 160 3.92 22.58 27.88
N ILE A 161 4.96 21.81 27.53
CA ILE A 161 5.04 20.38 27.88
C ILE A 161 5.47 20.16 29.34
N LYS A 162 6.34 21.01 29.91
CA LYS A 162 6.70 20.96 31.34
C LYS A 162 5.49 21.19 32.25
N ASN A 163 4.57 22.09 31.86
CA ASN A 163 3.28 22.30 32.54
C ASN A 163 2.36 21.06 32.51
N MET A 164 2.74 19.98 31.80
CA MET A 164 2.01 18.70 31.72
C MET A 164 2.79 17.55 32.37
N GLY A 165 3.93 17.84 33.03
CA GLY A 165 4.82 16.82 33.59
C GLY A 165 5.68 16.10 32.54
N LEU A 166 5.83 16.63 31.33
CA LEU A 166 6.61 16.04 30.23
C LEU A 166 7.92 16.81 29.99
N GLN A 167 8.98 16.09 29.60
CA GLN A 167 10.23 16.69 29.12
C GLN A 167 10.38 16.52 27.59
N PRO A 168 11.23 17.33 26.93
CA PRO A 168 11.65 17.09 25.55
C PRO A 168 12.13 15.64 25.34
N HIS A 169 11.68 15.03 24.25
CA HIS A 169 11.98 13.66 23.82
C HIS A 169 11.55 12.54 24.80
N GLU A 170 10.74 12.84 25.81
CA GLU A 170 10.13 11.83 26.70
C GLU A 170 8.64 11.56 26.39
N PHE A 171 8.16 11.95 25.20
CA PHE A 171 6.79 11.71 24.74
C PHE A 171 6.70 11.47 23.24
N ASN A 172 5.64 10.81 22.81
CA ASN A 172 5.28 10.64 21.40
C ASN A 172 4.12 11.58 21.03
N ALA A 173 4.11 12.06 19.78
CA ALA A 173 3.11 13.00 19.29
C ALA A 173 2.30 12.44 18.11
N PHE A 174 0.97 12.53 18.18
CA PHE A 174 0.10 12.29 17.02
C PHE A 174 -0.33 13.62 16.41
N HIS A 175 -0.02 13.85 15.13
CA HIS A 175 -0.44 15.04 14.40
C HIS A 175 -1.67 14.77 13.53
N ILE A 176 -2.80 15.42 13.85
CA ILE A 176 -4.10 15.18 13.21
C ILE A 176 -4.44 16.30 12.21
N ARG A 177 -4.15 16.04 10.92
CA ARG A 177 -4.69 16.77 9.78
C ARG A 177 -6.03 16.15 9.39
N TYR A 178 -7.07 16.97 9.30
CA TYR A 178 -8.38 16.56 8.79
C TYR A 178 -8.92 17.65 7.84
N GLY A 179 -9.67 18.63 8.36
CA GLY A 179 -9.94 19.93 7.73
C GLY A 179 -10.28 19.90 6.23
N ASP A 180 -9.49 20.61 5.43
CA ASP A 180 -9.61 20.71 3.97
C ASP A 180 -9.36 19.37 3.25
N LYS A 181 -8.49 18.50 3.78
CA LYS A 181 -8.13 17.22 3.18
C LYS A 181 -9.22 16.17 3.37
N ALA A 182 -10.04 16.27 4.42
CA ALA A 182 -11.21 15.42 4.60
C ALA A 182 -12.24 15.57 3.46
N LYS A 183 -12.28 16.75 2.80
CA LYS A 183 -13.15 17.03 1.65
C LYS A 183 -12.56 16.55 0.31
N GLN A 184 -11.38 15.94 0.31
CA GLN A 184 -10.62 15.58 -0.89
C GLN A 184 -10.53 14.04 -1.01
N SER A 185 -11.27 13.47 -1.98
CA SER A 185 -11.37 12.02 -2.23
C SER A 185 -10.06 11.32 -2.65
N TRP A 186 -8.96 12.07 -2.67
CA TRP A 186 -7.61 11.62 -2.99
C TRP A 186 -6.64 11.63 -1.80
N PHE A 187 -7.12 11.99 -0.61
CA PHE A 187 -6.47 11.68 0.67
C PHE A 187 -7.35 10.70 1.47
N ARG A 188 -6.72 9.90 2.35
CA ARG A 188 -7.41 9.01 3.30
C ARG A 188 -6.98 9.32 4.72
N PHE A 189 -7.94 9.41 5.64
CA PHE A 189 -7.63 9.43 7.07
C PHE A 189 -7.31 7.99 7.53
N PRO A 190 -6.33 7.76 8.41
CA PRO A 190 -5.99 6.40 8.83
C PRO A 190 -7.05 5.74 9.73
N PRO A 191 -7.19 4.40 9.68
CA PRO A 191 -8.06 3.65 10.61
C PRO A 191 -7.44 3.49 12.00
N CYS A 192 -8.24 3.09 12.99
CA CYS A 192 -7.80 2.88 14.38
C CYS A 192 -6.58 1.95 14.54
N SER A 193 -6.48 0.92 13.69
CA SER A 193 -5.36 -0.01 13.58
C SER A 193 -4.01 0.69 13.34
N TYR A 194 -3.95 1.70 12.45
CA TYR A 194 -2.73 2.47 12.20
C TYR A 194 -2.21 3.12 13.50
N PHE A 195 -3.07 3.80 14.25
CA PHE A 195 -2.70 4.51 15.47
C PHE A 195 -2.28 3.56 16.61
N ARG A 196 -2.92 2.38 16.72
CA ARG A 196 -2.49 1.34 17.68
C ARG A 196 -1.12 0.78 17.32
N SER A 197 -0.88 0.45 16.04
CA SER A 197 0.42 0.00 15.55
C SER A 197 1.51 1.07 15.72
N ALA A 198 1.16 2.35 15.52
CA ALA A 198 2.09 3.46 15.69
C ALA A 198 2.46 3.73 17.16
N LYS A 199 1.51 3.67 18.12
CA LYS A 199 1.85 3.74 19.56
C LYS A 199 2.73 2.55 19.96
N ARG A 200 2.50 1.35 19.43
CA ARG A 200 3.36 0.19 19.69
C ARG A 200 4.78 0.35 19.16
N LEU A 201 4.91 0.81 17.91
CA LEU A 201 6.19 1.03 17.25
C LEU A 201 7.06 2.07 17.98
N LEU A 202 6.44 3.12 18.52
CA LEU A 202 7.12 4.20 19.24
C LEU A 202 7.24 3.95 20.76
N GLY A 203 6.84 2.77 21.26
CA GLY A 203 6.78 2.43 22.68
C GLY A 203 5.43 2.78 23.32
N GLU A 204 4.69 1.76 23.77
CA GLU A 204 3.38 1.93 24.40
C GLU A 204 3.46 2.63 25.78
N GLN A 205 4.64 2.61 26.40
CA GLN A 205 4.96 3.21 27.70
C GLN A 205 5.23 4.72 27.67
N LEU A 206 5.55 5.31 26.50
CA LEU A 206 5.79 6.74 26.40
C LEU A 206 4.45 7.52 26.35
N PRO A 207 4.36 8.67 27.06
CA PRO A 207 3.20 9.55 27.00
C PRO A 207 2.79 9.97 25.59
N LEU A 208 1.48 10.19 25.39
CA LEU A 208 0.87 10.52 24.09
C LEU A 208 0.22 11.91 24.07
N VAL A 209 0.88 12.83 23.39
CA VAL A 209 0.36 14.17 23.06
C VAL A 209 -0.32 14.14 21.69
N VAL A 210 -1.56 14.64 21.60
CA VAL A 210 -2.23 14.89 20.32
C VAL A 210 -2.16 16.37 19.98
N VAL A 211 -1.56 16.67 18.84
CA VAL A 211 -1.60 17.99 18.19
C VAL A 211 -2.60 17.89 17.05
N ALA A 212 -3.73 18.58 17.16
CA ALA A 212 -4.77 18.56 16.14
C ALA A 212 -4.99 19.97 15.61
N GLU A 213 -5.14 20.10 14.28
CA GLU A 213 -5.54 21.38 13.70
C GLU A 213 -6.90 21.84 14.24
N PRO A 214 -7.22 23.15 14.28
CA PRO A 214 -8.45 23.66 14.89
C PRO A 214 -9.71 22.92 14.39
N ASP A 215 -9.87 22.80 13.07
CA ASP A 215 -10.96 22.10 12.38
C ASP A 215 -10.99 20.57 12.61
N ALA A 216 -9.92 20.00 13.19
CA ALA A 216 -9.74 18.57 13.42
C ALA A 216 -9.89 18.17 14.90
N LYS A 217 -9.92 19.14 15.82
CA LYS A 217 -9.86 18.91 17.28
C LYS A 217 -10.99 18.04 17.82
N ASP A 218 -12.24 18.34 17.45
CA ASP A 218 -13.40 17.59 17.94
C ASP A 218 -13.63 16.28 17.18
N PHE A 219 -13.23 16.22 15.90
CA PHE A 219 -13.12 14.96 15.17
C PHE A 219 -12.14 14.00 15.87
N ALA A 220 -10.94 14.47 16.23
CA ALA A 220 -9.93 13.67 16.91
C ALA A 220 -10.43 13.10 18.25
N ARG A 221 -11.12 13.91 19.07
CA ARG A 221 -11.75 13.49 20.33
C ARG A 221 -12.71 12.32 20.13
N HIS A 222 -13.65 12.44 19.18
CA HIS A 222 -14.64 11.40 18.91
C HIS A 222 -14.03 10.15 18.29
N PHE A 223 -13.09 10.32 17.36
CA PHE A 223 -12.38 9.23 16.70
C PHE A 223 -11.55 8.39 17.68
N PHE A 224 -10.72 9.01 18.52
CA PHE A 224 -9.90 8.22 19.46
C PHE A 224 -10.72 7.57 20.59
N LYS A 225 -11.85 8.18 20.97
CA LYS A 225 -12.83 7.54 21.86
C LYS A 225 -13.41 6.24 21.28
N SER A 226 -13.68 6.17 19.97
CA SER A 226 -14.14 4.92 19.33
C SER A 226 -13.01 3.93 19.06
N CYS A 227 -11.78 4.41 18.81
CA CYS A 227 -10.59 3.56 18.62
C CYS A 227 -10.02 2.93 19.89
N THR A 228 -10.58 3.20 21.08
CA THR A 228 -10.05 2.81 22.39
C THR A 228 -8.57 3.19 22.61
N VAL A 229 -8.08 4.24 21.95
CA VAL A 229 -6.73 4.77 22.17
C VAL A 229 -6.85 5.81 23.28
N LYS A 230 -6.28 5.51 24.46
CA LYS A 230 -6.24 6.47 25.55
C LYS A 230 -5.42 7.69 25.11
N LEU A 231 -6.10 8.83 25.00
CA LEU A 231 -5.44 10.13 24.88
C LEU A 231 -5.07 10.62 26.26
N GLU A 232 -3.91 11.27 26.37
CA GLU A 232 -3.41 11.81 27.63
C GLU A 232 -3.41 13.34 27.58
N VAL A 233 -2.96 13.93 26.45
CA VAL A 233 -3.06 15.38 26.20
C VAL A 233 -3.62 15.64 24.80
N LEU A 234 -4.50 16.64 24.67
CA LEU A 234 -4.91 17.22 23.39
C LEU A 234 -4.65 18.73 23.40
N LEU A 235 -3.72 19.19 22.55
CA LEU A 235 -3.22 20.55 22.56
C LEU A 235 -3.81 21.43 21.44
N PRO A 236 -4.58 22.48 21.78
CA PRO A 236 -4.77 23.65 20.93
C PRO A 236 -3.66 24.69 21.20
N GLY A 237 -3.10 25.34 20.18
CA GLY A 237 -2.06 26.35 20.37
C GLY A 237 -1.93 27.36 19.25
N HIS A 238 -0.93 28.23 19.40
CA HIS A 238 -0.42 29.01 18.27
C HIS A 238 0.34 28.07 17.32
N VAL A 239 0.21 28.28 16.01
CA VAL A 239 0.73 27.37 14.98
C VAL A 239 2.22 27.00 15.14
N MET A 240 3.07 27.94 15.56
CA MET A 240 4.48 27.65 15.82
C MET A 240 4.77 26.97 17.16
N GLU A 241 3.91 27.13 18.15
CA GLU A 241 4.04 26.43 19.43
C GLU A 241 3.60 24.97 19.27
N ASP A 242 2.59 24.70 18.43
CA ASP A 242 2.24 23.35 17.99
C ASP A 242 3.35 22.72 17.13
N PHE A 243 3.96 23.45 16.20
CA PHE A 243 5.09 22.96 15.40
C PHE A 243 6.30 22.62 16.28
N ALA A 244 6.66 23.51 17.22
CA ALA A 244 7.74 23.29 18.16
C ALA A 244 7.41 22.15 19.15
N THR A 245 6.15 21.98 19.56
CA THR A 245 5.72 20.84 20.39
C THR A 245 5.93 19.51 19.65
N LEU A 246 5.63 19.43 18.34
CA LEU A 246 5.96 18.26 17.53
C LEU A 246 7.49 18.05 17.45
N ALA A 247 8.27 19.11 17.23
CA ALA A 247 9.73 19.04 17.12
C ALA A 247 10.45 18.65 18.43
N LEU A 248 9.78 18.75 19.59
CA LEU A 248 10.27 18.29 20.89
C LEU A 248 9.87 16.84 21.23
N ALA A 249 9.15 16.13 20.35
CA ALA A 249 8.76 14.74 20.58
C ALA A 249 9.92 13.75 20.34
N ASN A 250 9.80 12.54 20.86
CA ASN A 250 10.62 11.39 20.47
C ASN A 250 10.22 10.86 19.08
N GLY A 251 8.92 10.60 18.91
CA GLY A 251 8.34 10.14 17.66
C GLY A 251 7.09 10.92 17.26
N ILE A 252 6.91 11.14 15.96
CA ILE A 252 5.78 11.86 15.37
C ILE A 252 5.00 10.92 14.45
N VAL A 253 3.73 10.69 14.77
CA VAL A 253 2.77 9.97 13.91
C VAL A 253 1.97 10.97 13.10
N SER A 254 2.13 10.95 11.78
CA SER A 254 1.48 11.86 10.84
C SER A 254 0.15 11.30 10.31
N THR A 255 -0.65 12.19 9.72
CA THR A 255 -1.92 11.86 9.06
C THR A 255 -2.11 12.70 7.79
N MET A 256 -2.84 12.13 6.81
CA MET A 256 -3.22 12.74 5.53
C MET A 256 -2.07 13.47 4.80
N ALA A 257 -0.83 12.97 4.91
CA ALA A 257 0.39 13.55 4.36
C ALA A 257 0.51 15.06 4.66
N SER A 258 0.48 15.43 5.94
CA SER A 258 0.67 16.82 6.34
C SER A 258 2.14 17.24 6.26
N THR A 259 2.44 18.28 5.47
CA THR A 259 3.79 18.87 5.37
C THR A 259 4.23 19.54 6.67
N PHE A 260 3.30 19.86 7.57
CA PHE A 260 3.59 20.44 8.88
C PHE A 260 4.34 19.46 9.80
N SER A 261 3.78 18.27 10.03
CA SER A 261 4.45 17.20 10.79
C SER A 261 5.68 16.65 10.07
N TRP A 262 5.66 16.60 8.74
CA TRP A 262 6.84 16.25 7.92
C TRP A 262 8.03 17.15 8.25
N TRP A 263 7.83 18.48 8.25
CA TRP A 263 8.92 19.42 8.55
C TRP A 263 9.34 19.40 10.01
N ALA A 264 8.40 19.25 10.95
CA ALA A 264 8.72 19.13 12.37
C ALA A 264 9.67 17.93 12.64
N ALA A 265 9.41 16.77 12.02
CA ALA A 265 10.29 15.61 12.09
C ALA A 265 11.62 15.81 11.34
N TYR A 266 11.59 16.42 10.15
CA TYR A 266 12.80 16.66 9.36
C TYR A 266 13.80 17.58 10.07
N VAL A 267 13.34 18.66 10.73
CA VAL A 267 14.25 19.59 11.44
C VAL A 267 14.74 19.05 12.78
N SER A 268 13.88 18.36 13.55
CA SER A 268 14.24 17.78 14.86
C SER A 268 15.07 16.50 14.76
N GLY A 269 14.82 15.68 13.74
CA GLY A 269 15.33 14.30 13.67
C GLY A 269 14.43 13.27 14.39
N ALA A 270 13.29 13.67 14.95
CA ALA A 270 12.35 12.77 15.62
C ALA A 270 11.85 11.63 14.71
N HIS A 271 11.54 10.47 15.31
CA HIS A 271 11.16 9.28 14.56
C HIS A 271 9.78 9.43 13.91
N PHE A 272 9.75 9.55 12.58
CA PHE A 272 8.51 9.80 11.85
C PHE A 272 7.78 8.52 11.44
N VAL A 273 6.47 8.50 11.63
CA VAL A 273 5.56 7.42 11.23
C VAL A 273 4.48 7.98 10.29
N TYR A 274 4.23 7.32 9.16
CA TYR A 274 3.24 7.74 8.17
C TYR A 274 2.39 6.59 7.63
N TYR A 275 1.18 6.91 7.15
CA TYR A 275 0.21 5.92 6.67
C TYR A 275 0.34 5.72 5.16
N VAL A 276 0.69 4.50 4.70
CA VAL A 276 0.99 4.23 3.27
C VAL A 276 -0.13 4.60 2.29
N ASP A 277 -1.40 4.44 2.68
CA ASP A 277 -2.54 4.74 1.80
C ASP A 277 -3.08 6.17 1.96
N GLU A 278 -2.44 7.02 2.77
CA GLU A 278 -2.98 8.36 3.08
C GLU A 278 -3.06 9.28 1.85
N ILE A 279 -2.30 8.97 0.80
CA ILE A 279 -2.40 9.55 -0.55
C ILE A 279 -2.93 8.48 -1.51
N VAL A 280 -4.07 8.75 -2.14
CA VAL A 280 -4.68 7.85 -3.12
C VAL A 280 -3.97 8.03 -4.47
N THR A 281 -2.88 7.31 -4.68
CA THR A 281 -1.95 7.51 -5.82
C THR A 281 -2.57 7.28 -7.20
N TYR A 282 -3.69 6.54 -7.29
CA TYR A 282 -4.41 6.28 -8.55
C TYR A 282 -5.42 7.36 -8.94
N GLN A 283 -5.71 8.35 -8.08
CA GLN A 283 -6.56 9.49 -8.43
C GLN A 283 -5.87 10.43 -9.42
N LYS A 284 -6.60 11.03 -10.38
CA LYS A 284 -6.07 11.87 -11.49
C LYS A 284 -5.15 13.03 -11.06
N VAL A 285 -5.31 13.51 -9.82
CA VAL A 285 -4.47 14.57 -9.22
C VAL A 285 -3.11 14.07 -8.71
N ASN A 286 -3.03 12.80 -8.29
CA ASN A 286 -1.83 12.15 -7.74
C ASN A 286 -1.12 11.25 -8.76
N LEU A 287 -1.85 10.74 -9.76
CA LEU A 287 -1.35 9.81 -10.77
C LEU A 287 -0.14 10.40 -11.50
N TRP A 288 0.99 9.70 -11.41
CA TRP A 288 2.33 10.12 -11.90
C TRP A 288 2.89 11.40 -11.27
N LYS A 289 2.25 11.95 -10.23
CA LYS A 289 2.57 13.24 -9.59
C LYS A 289 3.05 13.13 -8.14
N PHE A 290 2.88 11.95 -7.54
CA PHE A 290 3.41 11.59 -6.22
C PHE A 290 4.33 10.38 -6.32
N LYS A 291 5.45 10.39 -5.61
CA LYS A 291 6.36 9.25 -5.44
C LYS A 291 6.85 9.16 -4.00
N SER A 292 6.50 8.07 -3.31
CA SER A 292 6.69 7.94 -1.86
C SER A 292 8.16 8.06 -1.44
N GLU A 293 9.06 7.50 -2.25
CA GLU A 293 10.51 7.44 -1.99
C GLU A 293 11.22 8.76 -2.32
N ASP A 294 10.52 9.72 -2.92
CA ASP A 294 10.99 11.09 -3.13
C ASP A 294 10.43 12.04 -2.06
N TYR A 295 9.24 11.76 -1.52
CA TYR A 295 8.56 12.58 -0.51
C TYR A 295 8.99 12.23 0.93
N TYR A 296 8.95 10.95 1.32
CA TYR A 296 9.34 10.49 2.65
C TYR A 296 10.81 10.05 2.66
N LEU A 297 11.49 10.23 3.79
CA LEU A 297 12.89 9.81 3.95
C LEU A 297 13.02 8.29 4.16
N PRO A 298 14.11 7.64 3.71
CA PRO A 298 14.24 6.17 3.75
C PRO A 298 14.19 5.55 5.15
N GLN A 299 14.66 6.28 6.17
CA GLN A 299 14.68 5.82 7.57
C GLN A 299 13.35 6.03 8.32
N TRP A 300 12.33 6.60 7.69
CA TRP A 300 11.03 6.84 8.32
C TRP A 300 10.11 5.64 8.20
N SER A 301 9.37 5.34 9.27
CA SER A 301 8.51 4.17 9.32
C SER A 301 7.21 4.38 8.58
N LYS A 302 7.01 3.58 7.53
CA LYS A 302 5.72 3.44 6.85
C LYS A 302 4.89 2.37 7.56
N LEU A 303 3.62 2.65 7.84
CA LEU A 303 2.67 1.65 8.36
C LEU A 303 1.45 1.54 7.45
N ASN A 304 0.95 0.32 7.30
CA ASN A 304 -0.37 0.07 6.74
C ASN A 304 -1.48 0.32 7.80
N GLY A 305 -2.66 0.68 7.29
CA GLY A 305 -3.87 0.91 8.07
C GLY A 305 -4.76 -0.34 8.12
N LEU A 306 -4.71 -1.16 7.07
CA LEU A 306 -4.78 -2.60 7.28
C LEU A 306 -3.69 -2.94 8.31
N GLU A 307 -3.97 -3.84 9.26
CA GLU A 307 -2.93 -4.30 10.18
C GLU A 307 -1.88 -5.18 9.44
N LEU A 308 -1.85 -5.18 8.10
CA LEU A 308 -1.48 -6.28 7.20
C LEU A 308 -0.11 -6.92 7.44
N GLU A 309 0.95 -6.19 7.81
CA GLU A 309 2.22 -6.86 8.15
C GLU A 309 2.31 -7.27 9.62
N ALA A 310 1.66 -6.54 10.53
CA ALA A 310 1.51 -6.94 11.93
C ALA A 310 0.53 -8.12 12.07
N GLU A 311 -0.55 -8.17 11.28
CA GLU A 311 -1.50 -9.26 11.16
C GLU A 311 -1.05 -10.36 10.19
N LEU A 312 -0.24 -10.13 9.14
CA LEU A 312 0.39 -11.26 8.45
C LEU A 312 1.45 -11.89 9.36
N GLN A 313 2.18 -11.13 10.16
CA GLN A 313 3.06 -11.72 11.17
C GLN A 313 2.29 -12.30 12.36
N VAL A 314 1.17 -11.71 12.81
CA VAL A 314 0.34 -12.27 13.87
C VAL A 314 -0.57 -13.40 13.37
N VAL A 315 -0.89 -13.51 12.08
CA VAL A 315 -1.58 -14.67 11.46
C VAL A 315 -0.56 -15.74 11.05
N LYS A 316 0.68 -15.41 10.64
CA LYS A 316 1.77 -16.39 10.49
C LYS A 316 2.24 -16.93 11.84
N LYS A 317 2.36 -16.09 12.88
CA LYS A 317 2.67 -16.49 14.26
C LYS A 317 1.47 -17.15 14.95
N ARG A 318 0.24 -16.67 14.71
CA ARG A 318 -0.99 -17.44 14.95
C ARG A 318 -1.24 -18.51 13.89
N ALA A 319 -0.30 -18.91 13.04
CA ALA A 319 -0.37 -20.13 12.19
C ALA A 319 0.74 -21.12 12.53
N GLY A 320 1.81 -20.65 13.18
CA GLY A 320 2.52 -21.47 14.17
C GLY A 320 1.61 -21.92 15.33
N LEU A 321 0.53 -21.18 15.63
CA LEU A 321 -0.47 -21.54 16.65
C LEU A 321 -1.83 -22.04 16.10
N TYR A 322 -2.30 -21.54 14.94
CA TYR A 322 -3.38 -22.16 14.13
C TYR A 322 -2.75 -23.34 13.42
N ASN A 323 -2.53 -24.38 14.21
CA ASN A 323 -2.26 -25.71 13.73
C ASN A 323 -3.58 -26.22 13.12
N PRO A 324 -3.73 -26.32 11.78
CA PRO A 324 -4.98 -26.78 11.18
C PRO A 324 -5.30 -28.23 11.59
N TYR A 325 -4.31 -29.02 12.02
CA TYR A 325 -4.50 -30.35 12.58
C TYR A 325 -5.09 -30.32 13.98
N ALA A 326 -4.81 -29.29 14.79
CA ALA A 326 -5.45 -29.14 16.09
C ALA A 326 -6.93 -28.77 15.92
N LEU A 327 -7.24 -27.83 15.01
CA LEU A 327 -8.61 -27.43 14.74
C LEU A 327 -9.40 -28.55 14.03
N ALA A 328 -8.82 -29.19 13.00
CA ALA A 328 -9.44 -30.31 12.30
C ALA A 328 -9.60 -31.56 13.18
N LYS A 329 -8.65 -31.88 14.08
CA LYS A 329 -8.86 -32.94 15.10
C LYS A 329 -10.01 -32.60 16.05
N GLY A 330 -10.16 -31.33 16.43
CA GLY A 330 -11.31 -30.87 17.22
C GLY A 330 -12.64 -31.10 16.51
N ILE A 331 -12.71 -30.82 15.21
CA ILE A 331 -13.90 -31.04 14.36
C ILE A 331 -14.15 -32.56 14.15
N GLN A 332 -13.11 -33.33 13.85
CA GLN A 332 -13.21 -34.79 13.62
C GLN A 332 -13.54 -35.58 14.90
N GLY A 333 -13.15 -35.07 16.08
CA GLY A 333 -13.33 -35.73 17.38
C GLY A 333 -14.76 -35.77 17.93
N GLY A 334 -15.78 -35.42 17.13
CA GLY A 334 -17.19 -35.68 17.45
C GLY A 334 -17.79 -34.87 18.60
N ARG A 335 -17.06 -33.91 19.20
CA ARG A 335 -17.59 -33.01 20.24
C ARG A 335 -18.60 -32.02 19.67
N LYS A 336 -19.84 -32.48 19.47
CA LYS A 336 -21.01 -31.65 19.12
C LYS A 336 -21.43 -30.68 20.22
N GLY A 337 -20.91 -30.83 21.44
CA GLY A 337 -21.10 -29.89 22.55
C GLY A 337 -19.99 -28.84 22.60
N ASN A 338 -20.38 -27.57 22.65
CA ASN A 338 -19.55 -26.40 22.97
C ASN A 338 -18.30 -26.17 22.11
N PHE A 339 -18.50 -25.97 20.80
CA PHE A 339 -17.62 -25.14 19.97
C PHE A 339 -17.78 -23.62 20.27
N SER A 340 -18.11 -23.28 21.52
CA SER A 340 -18.60 -21.97 21.95
C SER A 340 -17.46 -21.00 22.26
N ARG A 341 -17.24 -20.02 21.37
CA ARG A 341 -16.53 -18.73 21.55
C ARG A 341 -15.04 -18.74 21.95
N ALA A 342 -14.52 -19.74 22.66
CA ALA A 342 -13.26 -19.60 23.42
C ALA A 342 -11.98 -19.46 22.58
N ASN A 343 -11.84 -20.21 21.47
CA ASN A 343 -10.59 -20.23 20.69
C ASN A 343 -10.63 -19.40 19.40
N LEU A 344 -11.83 -19.05 18.90
CA LEU A 344 -12.01 -18.04 17.86
C LEU A 344 -12.26 -16.67 18.53
N ASN A 345 -11.25 -16.17 19.25
CA ASN A 345 -11.28 -14.84 19.88
C ASN A 345 -11.06 -13.67 18.88
N ALA A 346 -11.60 -13.82 17.67
CA ALA A 346 -12.06 -12.70 16.86
C ALA A 346 -13.57 -12.59 17.14
N ARG A 347 -14.02 -11.44 17.66
CA ARG A 347 -15.39 -11.26 18.20
C ARG A 347 -16.44 -11.84 17.24
N THR A 348 -17.18 -12.85 17.70
CA THR A 348 -18.34 -13.43 17.00
C THR A 348 -19.50 -12.42 17.01
N VAL A 349 -19.47 -11.48 16.06
CA VAL A 349 -20.51 -10.48 15.82
C VAL A 349 -21.52 -11.08 14.83
N ASP A 350 -22.14 -12.19 15.26
CA ASP A 350 -22.88 -13.08 14.35
C ASP A 350 -24.26 -12.53 13.94
N SER A 351 -24.62 -11.32 14.44
CA SER A 351 -25.94 -10.69 14.34
C SER A 351 -25.97 -9.26 13.80
N GLU A 352 -24.85 -8.61 13.47
CA GLU A 352 -24.83 -7.19 13.02
C GLU A 352 -24.51 -6.97 11.53
N PHE A 353 -24.10 -8.01 10.79
CA PHE A 353 -23.72 -7.86 9.38
C PHE A 353 -24.91 -8.15 8.44
N PRO A 354 -25.29 -7.22 7.54
CA PRO A 354 -26.31 -7.44 6.53
C PRO A 354 -26.12 -8.73 5.71
N SER A 355 -27.23 -9.27 5.21
CA SER A 355 -27.24 -10.36 4.22
C SER A 355 -26.84 -9.82 2.84
N CYS A 356 -25.54 -9.56 2.69
CA CYS A 356 -24.88 -9.22 1.45
C CYS A 356 -23.65 -10.08 1.26
N ALA A 357 -23.14 -10.10 0.03
CA ALA A 357 -21.96 -10.84 -0.36
C ALA A 357 -20.79 -9.94 -0.76
N THR A 358 -19.58 -10.47 -0.61
CA THR A 358 -18.35 -9.94 -1.21
C THR A 358 -17.71 -11.02 -2.09
N PHE A 359 -17.54 -10.71 -3.38
CA PHE A 359 -16.73 -11.54 -4.26
C PHE A 359 -15.25 -11.29 -4.03
N VAL A 360 -14.45 -12.34 -4.09
CA VAL A 360 -13.01 -12.35 -3.85
C VAL A 360 -12.34 -12.95 -5.07
N THR A 361 -11.35 -12.26 -5.63
CA THR A 361 -10.73 -12.69 -6.89
C THR A 361 -9.26 -12.27 -6.95
N LEU A 362 -8.48 -13.00 -7.73
CA LEU A 362 -7.10 -12.69 -8.10
C LEU A 362 -6.98 -12.75 -9.62
N TYR A 363 -6.29 -11.76 -10.20
CA TYR A 363 -5.62 -11.93 -11.47
C TYR A 363 -4.12 -11.63 -11.32
N ALA A 364 -3.30 -12.53 -11.83
CA ALA A 364 -1.85 -12.41 -11.91
C ALA A 364 -1.40 -12.91 -13.28
N ARG A 365 -0.41 -12.23 -13.88
CA ARG A 365 0.08 -12.55 -15.22
C ARG A 365 1.20 -13.60 -15.14
N PHE A 366 0.94 -14.77 -15.71
CA PHE A 366 1.90 -15.86 -15.89
C PHE A 366 1.50 -16.69 -17.13
N PRO A 367 2.40 -17.49 -17.73
CA PRO A 367 2.06 -18.35 -18.87
C PRO A 367 0.90 -19.30 -18.54
N SER A 368 -0.12 -19.32 -19.39
CA SER A 368 -1.36 -20.06 -19.15
C SER A 368 -1.99 -20.58 -20.45
N LYS A 369 -3.05 -21.38 -20.33
CA LYS A 369 -3.74 -22.04 -21.46
C LYS A 369 -4.63 -21.14 -22.34
N HIS A 370 -4.70 -19.84 -22.04
CA HIS A 370 -5.51 -18.85 -22.78
C HIS A 370 -4.69 -17.58 -23.01
N LEU A 371 -5.00 -16.86 -24.09
CA LEU A 371 -4.32 -15.62 -24.47
C LEU A 371 -4.72 -14.46 -23.54
N ASP A 372 -3.81 -13.51 -23.33
CA ASP A 372 -4.10 -12.30 -22.53
C ASP A 372 -5.32 -11.52 -23.04
N ARG A 373 -5.61 -11.58 -24.35
CA ARG A 373 -6.81 -10.99 -24.97
C ARG A 373 -8.12 -11.69 -24.54
N GLU A 374 -8.09 -12.99 -24.28
CA GLU A 374 -9.26 -13.72 -23.76
C GLU A 374 -9.54 -13.32 -22.31
N TYR A 375 -8.51 -13.34 -21.45
CA TYR A 375 -8.61 -12.83 -20.09
C TYR A 375 -9.05 -11.36 -20.04
N ALA A 376 -8.59 -10.53 -20.99
CA ALA A 376 -9.03 -9.14 -21.07
C ALA A 376 -10.53 -8.98 -21.29
N ASN A 377 -11.16 -9.88 -22.03
CA ASN A 377 -12.59 -9.90 -22.29
C ASN A 377 -13.40 -10.50 -21.13
N TRP A 378 -12.85 -11.46 -20.38
CA TRP A 378 -13.52 -12.02 -19.20
C TRP A 378 -13.43 -11.09 -17.98
N ILE A 379 -12.31 -10.37 -17.85
CA ILE A 379 -12.08 -9.44 -16.74
C ILE A 379 -12.84 -8.12 -16.94
N SER A 380 -13.06 -7.65 -18.17
CA SER A 380 -13.98 -6.52 -18.44
C SER A 380 -15.42 -6.85 -18.04
N ARG A 381 -15.88 -8.07 -18.32
CA ARG A 381 -17.19 -8.58 -17.89
C ARG A 381 -17.30 -8.70 -16.36
N LEU A 382 -16.29 -9.22 -15.68
CA LEU A 382 -16.23 -9.21 -14.21
C LEU A 382 -16.23 -7.77 -13.65
N ALA A 383 -15.55 -6.83 -14.32
CA ALA A 383 -15.47 -5.44 -13.90
C ALA A 383 -16.81 -4.67 -14.02
N VAL A 384 -17.79 -5.11 -14.81
CA VAL A 384 -19.14 -4.50 -14.86
C VAL A 384 -20.15 -5.13 -13.89
N LEU A 385 -19.78 -6.18 -13.14
CA LEU A 385 -20.67 -6.86 -12.19
C LEU A 385 -21.05 -5.95 -11.00
N ASP A 386 -22.36 -5.73 -10.81
CA ASP A 386 -22.93 -4.88 -9.74
C ASP A 386 -22.94 -5.58 -8.35
N ALA A 387 -21.74 -5.95 -7.89
CA ALA A 387 -21.49 -6.59 -6.60
C ALA A 387 -20.27 -5.97 -5.91
N ASN A 388 -20.10 -6.28 -4.62
CA ASN A 388 -18.91 -5.89 -3.85
C ASN A 388 -17.74 -6.81 -4.22
N ILE A 389 -16.56 -6.26 -4.54
CA ILE A 389 -15.39 -7.03 -5.01
C ILE A 389 -14.15 -6.70 -4.18
N VAL A 390 -13.46 -7.73 -3.69
CA VAL A 390 -12.07 -7.69 -3.22
C VAL A 390 -11.19 -8.28 -4.32
N LEU A 391 -10.37 -7.43 -4.93
CA LEU A 391 -9.43 -7.80 -5.98
C LEU A 391 -7.99 -7.79 -5.43
N PHE A 392 -7.36 -8.96 -5.47
CA PHE A 392 -5.92 -9.11 -5.32
C PHE A 392 -5.23 -9.08 -6.69
N GLY A 393 -3.99 -8.60 -6.76
CA GLY A 393 -3.19 -8.60 -7.98
C GLY A 393 -1.92 -7.76 -7.90
N SER A 394 -1.18 -7.66 -9.00
CA SER A 394 -0.08 -6.72 -9.15
C SER A 394 -0.59 -5.31 -9.52
N MET A 395 0.17 -4.26 -9.22
CA MET A 395 -0.30 -2.87 -9.40
C MET A 395 -0.70 -2.48 -10.82
N ASP A 396 -0.15 -3.13 -11.85
CA ASP A 396 -0.59 -2.98 -13.26
C ASP A 396 -1.98 -3.59 -13.48
N VAL A 397 -2.24 -4.78 -12.93
CA VAL A 397 -3.55 -5.46 -12.95
C VAL A 397 -4.60 -4.65 -12.19
N LEU A 398 -4.28 -4.18 -10.98
CA LEU A 398 -5.23 -3.41 -10.15
C LEU A 398 -5.66 -2.11 -10.83
N ARG A 399 -4.70 -1.38 -11.45
CA ARG A 399 -4.98 -0.18 -12.26
C ARG A 399 -5.84 -0.52 -13.47
N TRP A 400 -5.54 -1.60 -14.18
CA TRP A 400 -6.28 -2.01 -15.36
C TRP A 400 -7.73 -2.38 -15.03
N PHE A 401 -7.98 -3.15 -13.96
CA PHE A 401 -9.34 -3.42 -13.48
C PHE A 401 -10.05 -2.14 -13.02
N TYR A 402 -9.36 -1.23 -12.33
CA TYR A 402 -9.90 0.08 -11.94
C TYR A 402 -10.37 0.91 -13.15
N HIS A 403 -9.70 0.81 -14.30
CA HIS A 403 -10.13 1.47 -15.54
C HIS A 403 -11.27 0.75 -16.28
N LEU A 404 -11.46 -0.55 -16.05
CA LEU A 404 -12.62 -1.31 -16.55
C LEU A 404 -13.86 -1.15 -15.66
N ARG A 405 -13.68 -0.80 -14.38
CA ARG A 405 -14.74 -0.68 -13.37
C ARG A 405 -15.57 0.61 -13.60
N PRO A 406 -16.89 0.53 -13.83
CA PRO A 406 -17.74 1.72 -13.92
C PRO A 406 -17.63 2.62 -12.69
N LEU A 407 -17.64 3.94 -12.89
CA LEU A 407 -17.40 4.92 -11.82
C LEU A 407 -18.31 4.74 -10.60
N SER A 408 -19.57 4.36 -10.81
CA SER A 408 -20.57 4.07 -9.77
C SER A 408 -20.24 2.84 -8.92
N LEU A 409 -19.39 1.93 -9.41
CA LEU A 409 -19.02 0.68 -8.76
C LEU A 409 -17.60 0.70 -8.16
N ILE A 410 -16.84 1.79 -8.30
CA ILE A 410 -15.49 1.92 -7.72
C ILE A 410 -15.52 1.88 -6.19
N SER A 411 -16.53 2.48 -5.56
CA SER A 411 -16.74 2.37 -4.09
C SER A 411 -17.11 0.95 -3.65
N ARG A 412 -17.57 0.09 -4.57
CA ARG A 412 -17.85 -1.33 -4.36
C ARG A 412 -16.67 -2.21 -4.75
N THR A 413 -15.44 -1.68 -4.80
CA THR A 413 -14.24 -2.47 -5.09
C THR A 413 -13.04 -2.06 -4.23
N ALA A 414 -12.44 -3.04 -3.57
CA ALA A 414 -11.24 -2.90 -2.76
C ALA A 414 -10.07 -3.61 -3.46
N TYR A 415 -8.92 -2.97 -3.48
CA TYR A 415 -7.75 -3.36 -4.29
C TYR A 415 -6.57 -3.63 -3.35
N TYR A 416 -5.95 -4.80 -3.49
CA TYR A 416 -4.85 -5.25 -2.63
C TYR A 416 -3.67 -5.70 -3.48
N GLU A 417 -2.53 -5.00 -3.37
CA GLU A 417 -1.29 -5.42 -4.04
C GLU A 417 -0.76 -6.70 -3.40
N ILE A 418 -0.43 -7.69 -4.23
CA ILE A 418 0.26 -8.91 -3.80
C ILE A 418 1.49 -9.20 -4.66
N LYS A 419 2.38 -10.03 -4.14
CA LYS A 419 3.53 -10.62 -4.85
C LYS A 419 3.45 -12.13 -4.70
N LEU A 420 3.67 -12.88 -5.78
CA LEU A 420 3.49 -14.34 -5.76
C LEU A 420 4.41 -15.03 -4.72
N GLY A 421 5.65 -14.57 -4.57
CA GLY A 421 6.56 -15.06 -3.52
C GLY A 421 6.18 -14.70 -2.07
N HIS A 422 5.06 -14.01 -1.85
CA HIS A 422 4.53 -13.66 -0.52
C HIS A 422 3.26 -14.45 -0.15
N LEU A 423 2.72 -15.27 -1.06
CA LEU A 423 1.55 -16.11 -0.82
C LEU A 423 1.78 -17.08 0.35
N TYR A 424 0.72 -17.46 1.06
CA TYR A 424 0.79 -18.49 2.10
C TYR A 424 1.23 -19.84 1.51
N MET A 425 0.74 -20.20 0.33
CA MET A 425 1.13 -21.45 -0.36
C MET A 425 2.59 -21.48 -0.81
N HIS A 426 3.27 -20.34 -0.90
CA HIS A 426 4.68 -20.27 -1.32
C HIS A 426 5.66 -20.92 -0.32
N GLN A 427 5.23 -21.16 0.93
CA GLN A 427 6.04 -21.92 1.89
C GLN A 427 6.25 -23.38 1.46
N TRP A 428 5.43 -23.91 0.55
CA TRP A 428 5.57 -25.24 -0.06
C TRP A 428 6.10 -25.20 -1.50
N HIS A 429 6.67 -24.07 -1.97
CA HIS A 429 7.17 -23.93 -3.34
C HIS A 429 8.10 -25.08 -3.77
N THR A 430 8.95 -25.59 -2.87
CA THR A 430 9.85 -26.73 -3.15
C THR A 430 9.09 -28.02 -3.44
N ALA A 431 7.96 -28.26 -2.75
CA ALA A 431 7.10 -29.41 -3.02
C ALA A 431 6.33 -29.21 -4.33
N TRP A 432 5.79 -28.01 -4.56
CA TRP A 432 5.09 -27.65 -5.80
C TRP A 432 5.99 -27.80 -7.04
N SER A 433 7.23 -27.31 -6.99
CA SER A 433 8.13 -27.26 -8.14
C SER A 433 8.87 -28.57 -8.45
N THR A 434 8.83 -29.55 -7.54
CA THR A 434 9.46 -30.87 -7.71
C THR A 434 8.38 -31.96 -7.79
N TRP A 435 8.26 -32.81 -6.78
CA TRP A 435 7.49 -34.05 -6.79
C TRP A 435 5.98 -33.84 -7.03
N GLN A 436 5.37 -32.72 -6.63
CA GLN A 436 3.96 -32.45 -6.97
C GLN A 436 3.76 -32.21 -8.47
N HIS A 437 4.67 -31.50 -9.12
CA HIS A 437 4.61 -31.27 -10.57
C HIS A 437 4.91 -32.56 -11.36
N GLU A 438 5.79 -33.41 -10.84
CA GLU A 438 6.04 -34.75 -11.39
C GLU A 438 4.79 -35.65 -11.29
N MET A 439 4.04 -35.59 -10.19
CA MET A 439 2.79 -36.35 -10.00
C MET A 439 1.61 -35.85 -10.86
N ASP A 440 1.64 -34.60 -11.33
CA ASP A 440 0.54 -34.04 -12.12
C ASP A 440 0.45 -34.68 -13.52
N LYS A 441 -0.57 -35.50 -13.74
CA LYS A 441 -0.89 -36.12 -15.04
C LYS A 441 -1.18 -35.09 -16.14
N GLU A 442 -1.51 -33.85 -15.77
CA GLU A 442 -1.74 -32.73 -16.68
C GLU A 442 -0.54 -31.75 -16.72
N ARG A 443 0.64 -32.11 -16.18
CA ARG A 443 1.85 -31.25 -16.10
C ARG A 443 2.31 -30.62 -17.43
N GLY A 444 1.99 -31.22 -18.57
CA GLY A 444 2.24 -30.62 -19.89
C GLY A 444 1.37 -29.40 -20.22
N LYS A 445 0.33 -29.12 -19.41
CA LYS A 445 -0.61 -27.98 -19.53
C LYS A 445 -0.59 -27.08 -18.29
N HIS A 446 0.00 -27.53 -17.18
CA HIS A 446 0.01 -26.83 -15.90
C HIS A 446 1.42 -26.39 -15.52
N ASN A 447 1.58 -25.15 -15.06
CA ASN A 447 2.80 -24.70 -14.40
C ASN A 447 2.65 -24.89 -12.89
N TRP A 448 3.68 -25.31 -12.15
CA TRP A 448 3.57 -25.51 -10.71
C TRP A 448 3.18 -24.25 -9.91
N LYS A 449 3.41 -23.05 -10.46
CA LYS A 449 2.93 -21.77 -9.89
C LYS A 449 1.41 -21.64 -9.88
N LEU A 450 0.70 -22.44 -10.68
CA LEU A 450 -0.75 -22.58 -10.58
C LEU A 450 -1.15 -23.22 -9.26
N TYR A 451 -0.39 -24.21 -8.75
CA TYR A 451 -0.72 -24.92 -7.52
C TYR A 451 -0.71 -23.99 -6.30
N GLU A 452 0.19 -23.01 -6.29
CA GLU A 452 0.19 -21.92 -5.29
C GLU A 452 -1.11 -21.10 -5.39
N VAL A 453 -1.40 -20.56 -6.57
CA VAL A 453 -2.57 -19.68 -6.82
C VAL A 453 -3.91 -20.39 -6.60
N TRP A 454 -4.00 -21.67 -6.95
CA TRP A 454 -5.20 -22.50 -6.81
C TRP A 454 -5.49 -22.86 -5.35
N ASN A 455 -4.48 -23.21 -4.56
CA ASN A 455 -4.68 -23.50 -3.14
C ASN A 455 -4.83 -22.21 -2.30
N GLU A 456 -4.23 -21.08 -2.70
CA GLU A 456 -4.38 -19.79 -2.01
C GLU A 456 -5.83 -19.23 -2.06
N LYS A 457 -6.69 -19.73 -2.97
CA LYS A 457 -8.11 -19.29 -3.11
C LYS A 457 -8.87 -19.23 -1.78
N VAL A 458 -8.70 -20.24 -0.92
CA VAL A 458 -9.35 -20.30 0.40
C VAL A 458 -8.71 -19.37 1.43
N VAL A 459 -7.42 -19.05 1.27
CA VAL A 459 -6.68 -18.10 2.11
C VAL A 459 -7.09 -16.67 1.78
N PHE A 460 -7.28 -16.33 0.50
CA PHE A 460 -7.84 -15.03 0.09
C PHE A 460 -9.26 -14.80 0.60
N LEU A 461 -10.09 -15.86 0.66
CA LEU A 461 -11.40 -15.80 1.30
C LEU A 461 -11.29 -15.46 2.79
N GLU A 462 -10.37 -16.10 3.53
CA GLU A 462 -10.13 -15.76 4.93
C GLU A 462 -9.62 -14.31 5.09
N TYR A 463 -8.70 -13.83 4.24
CA TYR A 463 -8.27 -12.43 4.28
C TYR A 463 -9.43 -11.46 4.04
N ALA A 464 -10.30 -11.74 3.05
CA ALA A 464 -11.48 -10.91 2.79
C ALA A 464 -12.48 -10.91 3.98
N ILE A 465 -12.68 -12.06 4.62
CA ILE A 465 -13.49 -12.20 5.86
C ILE A 465 -12.88 -11.38 7.00
N ARG A 466 -11.55 -11.44 7.19
CA ARG A 466 -10.85 -10.70 8.26
C ARG A 466 -10.91 -9.19 8.07
N PHE A 467 -10.80 -8.68 6.84
CA PHE A 467 -10.86 -7.24 6.58
C PHE A 467 -12.31 -6.71 6.54
N ASN A 468 -13.26 -7.54 6.08
CA ASN A 468 -14.69 -7.26 5.89
C ASN A 468 -15.04 -5.79 5.52
N VAL A 469 -14.34 -5.25 4.52
CA VAL A 469 -14.39 -3.82 4.15
C VAL A 469 -15.77 -3.34 3.68
N PHE A 470 -16.66 -4.28 3.31
CA PHE A 470 -18.04 -4.00 2.89
C PHE A 470 -19.08 -4.38 3.96
N ARG A 471 -18.66 -4.85 5.14
CA ARG A 471 -19.53 -5.30 6.25
C ARG A 471 -20.57 -6.36 5.83
N CYS A 472 -20.18 -7.29 4.98
CA CYS A 472 -21.03 -8.38 4.51
C CYS A 472 -20.84 -9.66 5.33
N SER A 473 -21.89 -10.49 5.37
CA SER A 473 -21.91 -11.79 6.06
C SER A 473 -21.42 -12.95 5.18
N HIS A 474 -21.49 -12.79 3.86
CA HIS A 474 -21.17 -13.85 2.89
C HIS A 474 -20.00 -13.46 1.98
N PHE A 475 -19.23 -14.47 1.56
CA PHE A 475 -18.03 -14.30 0.74
C PHE A 475 -17.96 -15.39 -0.32
N TYR A 476 -17.55 -15.04 -1.55
CA TYR A 476 -17.48 -15.97 -2.67
C TYR A 476 -16.17 -15.78 -3.44
N TRP A 477 -15.38 -16.84 -3.59
CA TRP A 477 -14.29 -16.85 -4.54
C TRP A 477 -14.86 -16.84 -5.96
N ILE A 478 -14.27 -16.05 -6.85
CA ILE A 478 -14.53 -16.12 -8.28
C ILE A 478 -13.23 -16.01 -9.07
N ASP A 479 -12.99 -16.94 -10.00
CA ASP A 479 -11.86 -16.87 -10.92
C ASP A 479 -12.02 -15.65 -11.84
N ALA A 480 -10.95 -14.88 -12.05
CA ALA A 480 -11.00 -13.69 -12.91
C ALA A 480 -11.45 -13.97 -14.37
N GLY A 481 -11.34 -15.23 -14.80
CA GLY A 481 -11.81 -15.73 -16.10
C GLY A 481 -13.16 -16.47 -16.09
N TYR A 482 -14.03 -16.25 -15.08
CA TYR A 482 -15.31 -16.97 -14.93
C TYR A 482 -16.42 -16.47 -15.87
N PHE A 483 -16.54 -15.17 -16.10
CA PHE A 483 -17.58 -14.58 -16.97
C PHE A 483 -17.24 -14.71 -18.47
N ARG A 484 -17.33 -15.95 -18.98
CA ARG A 484 -16.87 -16.32 -20.33
C ARG A 484 -17.84 -15.98 -21.45
N SER A 485 -19.12 -15.74 -21.16
CA SER A 485 -20.15 -15.36 -22.12
C SER A 485 -21.00 -14.20 -21.61
N GLU A 486 -21.65 -13.45 -22.51
CA GLU A 486 -22.62 -12.43 -22.11
C GLU A 486 -23.77 -13.02 -21.29
N GLU A 487 -24.16 -14.28 -21.54
CA GLU A 487 -25.24 -14.91 -20.76
C GLU A 487 -24.85 -15.11 -19.29
N THR A 488 -23.60 -15.50 -18.99
CA THR A 488 -23.14 -15.56 -17.59
C THR A 488 -23.24 -14.19 -16.89
N VAL A 489 -22.97 -13.09 -17.60
CA VAL A 489 -23.13 -11.73 -17.09
C VAL A 489 -24.61 -11.39 -16.93
N ARG A 490 -25.46 -11.75 -17.90
CA ARG A 490 -26.92 -11.51 -17.88
C ARG A 490 -27.62 -12.26 -16.76
N ILE A 491 -27.21 -13.50 -16.47
CA ILE A 491 -27.72 -14.29 -15.34
C ILE A 491 -27.41 -13.55 -14.01
N ALA A 492 -26.15 -13.19 -13.79
CA ALA A 492 -25.74 -12.46 -12.58
C ALA A 492 -26.39 -11.07 -12.47
N ALA A 493 -26.55 -10.36 -13.59
CA ALA A 493 -27.20 -9.05 -13.65
C ALA A 493 -28.74 -9.11 -13.49
N ALA A 494 -29.36 -10.28 -13.66
CA ALA A 494 -30.77 -10.51 -13.37
C ALA A 494 -31.01 -10.87 -11.89
N GLY A 495 -30.11 -11.63 -11.27
CA GLY A 495 -30.15 -11.98 -9.85
C GLY A 495 -29.71 -10.84 -8.92
N LYS A 496 -30.19 -9.61 -9.13
CA LYS A 496 -29.74 -8.40 -8.40
C LYS A 496 -30.47 -8.21 -7.05
N PRO A 497 -29.76 -7.75 -6.00
CA PRO A 497 -28.30 -7.71 -5.86
C PRO A 497 -27.75 -9.15 -5.85
N PHE A 498 -26.57 -9.36 -6.44
CA PHE A 498 -26.02 -10.70 -6.70
C PHE A 498 -24.94 -11.10 -5.67
N PRO A 499 -24.96 -12.33 -5.11
CA PRO A 499 -26.01 -13.36 -5.16
C PRO A 499 -27.32 -12.90 -4.53
N SER A 500 -28.43 -13.49 -4.97
CA SER A 500 -29.77 -13.02 -4.57
C SER A 500 -29.99 -13.10 -3.05
N PRO A 501 -30.70 -12.13 -2.43
CA PRO A 501 -30.93 -12.13 -0.98
C PRO A 501 -31.67 -13.37 -0.47
N SER A 502 -32.55 -13.95 -1.29
CA SER A 502 -33.21 -15.21 -0.97
C SER A 502 -32.23 -16.38 -0.91
N PHE A 503 -31.28 -16.46 -1.84
CA PHE A 503 -30.22 -17.47 -1.82
C PHE A 503 -29.33 -17.32 -0.57
N LEU A 504 -28.84 -16.11 -0.30
CA LEU A 504 -27.97 -15.82 0.86
C LEU A 504 -28.66 -16.15 2.20
N ASN A 505 -29.97 -15.92 2.31
CA ASN A 505 -30.72 -16.23 3.52
C ASN A 505 -31.00 -17.73 3.70
N ALA A 506 -31.16 -18.48 2.60
CA ALA A 506 -31.49 -19.91 2.64
C ALA A 506 -30.26 -20.83 2.69
N HIS A 507 -29.13 -20.42 2.10
CA HIS A 507 -27.95 -21.27 1.86
C HIS A 507 -26.68 -20.72 2.52
N PRO A 508 -26.57 -20.73 3.87
CA PRO A 508 -25.43 -20.18 4.60
C PRO A 508 -24.16 -21.06 4.51
N LYS A 509 -24.30 -22.33 4.13
CA LYS A 509 -23.20 -23.30 3.97
C LYS A 509 -22.25 -22.91 2.83
N VAL A 510 -21.08 -23.55 2.78
CA VAL A 510 -20.17 -23.42 1.63
C VAL A 510 -20.78 -24.14 0.41
N SER A 511 -21.29 -23.37 -0.54
CA SER A 511 -21.83 -23.83 -1.82
C SER A 511 -20.72 -24.16 -2.82
N LEU A 512 -20.74 -25.40 -3.32
CA LEU A 512 -19.80 -25.95 -4.30
C LEU A 512 -20.55 -26.48 -5.54
N LEU A 513 -19.95 -26.37 -6.73
CA LEU A 513 -20.56 -26.87 -7.96
C LEU A 513 -20.04 -28.28 -8.30
N ALA A 514 -20.92 -29.26 -8.40
CA ALA A 514 -20.58 -30.58 -8.93
C ALA A 514 -20.58 -30.55 -10.47
N VAL A 515 -19.40 -30.76 -11.06
CA VAL A 515 -19.20 -30.88 -12.50
C VAL A 515 -19.23 -32.34 -12.99
N ARG A 516 -19.22 -33.32 -12.08
CA ARG A 516 -19.44 -34.76 -12.36
C ARG A 516 -20.25 -35.39 -11.23
N ASN A 517 -21.09 -36.38 -11.55
CA ASN A 517 -21.86 -37.16 -10.57
C ASN A 517 -20.93 -37.85 -9.57
N ILE A 518 -21.07 -37.55 -8.29
CA ILE A 518 -20.34 -38.21 -7.21
C ILE A 518 -20.92 -39.62 -7.02
N ARG A 519 -20.10 -40.66 -7.23
CA ARG A 519 -20.52 -42.06 -7.10
C ARG A 519 -20.46 -42.52 -5.64
N GLN A 520 -21.34 -43.44 -5.23
CA GLN A 520 -21.31 -44.03 -3.89
C GLN A 520 -19.99 -44.77 -3.59
N GLU A 521 -19.33 -45.32 -4.62
CA GLU A 521 -17.95 -45.83 -4.53
C GLU A 521 -16.97 -44.75 -4.01
N THR A 522 -16.98 -43.56 -4.62
CA THR A 522 -16.14 -42.41 -4.22
C THR A 522 -16.42 -41.99 -2.78
N VAL A 523 -17.69 -41.97 -2.37
CA VAL A 523 -18.10 -41.71 -0.98
C VAL A 523 -17.52 -42.75 -0.02
N ARG A 524 -17.63 -44.05 -0.35
CA ARG A 524 -17.10 -45.14 0.47
C ARG A 524 -15.57 -45.08 0.58
N THR A 525 -14.85 -44.72 -0.49
CA THR A 525 -13.38 -44.58 -0.45
C THR A 525 -12.96 -43.42 0.44
N VAL A 526 -13.52 -42.21 0.25
CA VAL A 526 -13.24 -41.03 1.11
C VAL A 526 -13.74 -41.24 2.56
N GLY A 527 -14.72 -42.12 2.74
CA GLY A 527 -15.14 -42.59 4.07
C GLY A 527 -14.04 -43.35 4.81
N LYS A 528 -13.37 -44.28 4.13
CA LYS A 528 -12.32 -45.17 4.67
C LYS A 528 -10.92 -44.54 4.73
N ASP A 529 -10.56 -43.76 3.73
CA ASP A 529 -9.25 -43.12 3.55
C ASP A 529 -9.47 -41.61 3.42
N TYR A 530 -9.04 -40.82 4.41
CA TYR A 530 -9.31 -39.38 4.44
C TYR A 530 -8.08 -38.57 4.87
N PRO A 531 -7.58 -37.64 4.03
CA PRO A 531 -8.00 -37.37 2.65
C PRO A 531 -7.51 -38.48 1.68
N SER A 532 -8.34 -38.88 0.72
CA SER A 532 -8.01 -39.91 -0.26
C SER A 532 -7.32 -39.36 -1.51
N SER A 533 -6.42 -40.17 -2.08
CA SER A 533 -5.80 -39.95 -3.38
C SER A 533 -6.73 -40.20 -4.59
N ILE A 534 -7.93 -40.77 -4.40
CA ILE A 534 -8.85 -41.18 -5.48
C ILE A 534 -9.11 -40.09 -6.55
N PHE A 535 -9.16 -38.82 -6.14
CA PHE A 535 -9.40 -37.68 -7.04
C PHE A 535 -8.22 -37.44 -8.00
N ALA A 536 -6.99 -37.49 -7.46
CA ALA A 536 -5.77 -37.36 -8.23
C ALA A 536 -5.50 -38.58 -9.11
N GLU A 537 -5.63 -39.78 -8.55
CA GLU A 537 -5.38 -41.05 -9.24
C GLU A 537 -6.27 -41.21 -10.48
N LYS A 538 -7.57 -40.95 -10.36
CA LYS A 538 -8.54 -41.11 -11.45
C LYS A 538 -8.62 -39.88 -12.37
N SER A 539 -7.85 -38.80 -12.10
CA SER A 539 -7.90 -37.52 -12.85
C SER A 539 -9.33 -36.98 -13.01
N MET A 540 -10.10 -37.02 -11.91
CA MET A 540 -11.52 -36.70 -11.92
C MET A 540 -11.84 -35.44 -11.13
N ASP A 541 -11.98 -34.34 -11.85
CA ASP A 541 -12.60 -33.12 -11.33
C ASP A 541 -14.09 -33.39 -11.05
N PHE A 542 -14.47 -33.53 -9.78
CA PHE A 542 -15.88 -33.60 -9.36
C PHE A 542 -16.44 -32.25 -8.95
N ILE A 543 -15.64 -31.42 -8.27
CA ILE A 543 -16.02 -30.08 -7.81
C ILE A 543 -15.35 -29.02 -8.70
N GLY A 544 -16.10 -28.03 -9.17
CA GLY A 544 -15.58 -26.88 -9.90
C GLY A 544 -14.98 -25.82 -8.96
N GLY A 545 -13.69 -25.52 -9.10
CA GLY A 545 -12.99 -24.52 -8.27
C GLY A 545 -13.15 -23.06 -8.72
N GLY A 546 -13.96 -22.79 -9.75
CA GLY A 546 -14.04 -21.48 -10.41
C GLY A 546 -14.94 -20.43 -9.73
N LEU A 547 -15.96 -20.88 -8.99
CA LEU A 547 -16.87 -20.03 -8.21
C LEU A 547 -17.44 -20.86 -7.05
N PHE A 548 -17.17 -20.44 -5.81
CA PHE A 548 -17.65 -21.09 -4.59
C PHE A 548 -17.69 -20.11 -3.41
N GLY A 549 -18.52 -20.36 -2.39
CA GLY A 549 -18.61 -19.47 -1.23
C GLY A 549 -19.79 -19.75 -0.32
N GLY A 550 -19.99 -18.91 0.69
CA GLY A 550 -21.03 -19.08 1.71
C GLY A 550 -20.93 -18.02 2.82
N LYS A 551 -21.56 -18.26 3.97
CA LYS A 551 -21.43 -17.39 5.15
C LYS A 551 -20.02 -17.54 5.75
N GLN A 552 -19.48 -16.44 6.27
CA GLN A 552 -18.12 -16.35 6.82
C GLN A 552 -17.78 -17.49 7.82
N ASP A 553 -18.71 -17.88 8.68
CA ASP A 553 -18.46 -18.84 9.78
C ASP A 553 -18.26 -20.27 9.26
N TYR A 554 -18.98 -20.64 8.18
CA TYR A 554 -18.78 -21.90 7.47
C TYR A 554 -17.52 -21.87 6.61
N LEU A 555 -17.16 -20.71 6.04
CA LEU A 555 -15.94 -20.54 5.24
C LEU A 555 -14.65 -20.63 6.07
N LEU A 556 -14.64 -20.13 7.31
CA LEU A 556 -13.49 -20.28 8.21
C LEU A 556 -13.27 -21.75 8.62
N GLN A 557 -14.35 -22.52 8.81
CA GLN A 557 -14.28 -23.97 9.03
C GLN A 557 -13.82 -24.72 7.77
N TRP A 558 -14.33 -24.33 6.60
CA TRP A 558 -13.92 -24.87 5.30
C TRP A 558 -12.43 -24.62 5.03
N ASN A 559 -11.91 -23.41 5.27
CA ASN A 559 -10.47 -23.12 5.10
C ASN A 559 -9.62 -24.02 6.00
N ALA A 560 -9.99 -24.17 7.28
CA ALA A 560 -9.27 -25.04 8.21
C ALA A 560 -9.19 -26.51 7.73
N LEU A 561 -10.32 -27.06 7.27
CA LEU A 561 -10.41 -28.44 6.80
C LEU A 561 -9.75 -28.63 5.43
N PHE A 562 -9.82 -27.63 4.55
CA PHE A 562 -9.11 -27.62 3.27
C PHE A 562 -7.60 -27.62 3.48
N LEU A 563 -7.07 -26.71 4.30
CA LEU A 563 -5.63 -26.64 4.60
C LEU A 563 -5.15 -27.93 5.27
N TRP A 564 -5.93 -28.49 6.21
CA TRP A 564 -5.62 -29.78 6.81
C TRP A 564 -5.58 -30.91 5.78
N ALA A 565 -6.57 -31.01 4.89
CA ALA A 565 -6.64 -32.06 3.87
C ALA A 565 -5.51 -31.91 2.84
N MET A 566 -5.18 -30.69 2.41
CA MET A 566 -4.04 -30.41 1.52
C MET A 566 -2.73 -30.86 2.17
N LEU A 567 -2.49 -30.48 3.43
CA LEU A 567 -1.26 -30.84 4.15
C LEU A 567 -1.16 -32.33 4.42
N ARG A 568 -2.27 -33.01 4.74
CA ARG A 568 -2.29 -34.46 4.87
C ARG A 568 -2.00 -35.20 3.56
N LEU A 569 -2.49 -34.70 2.42
CA LEU A 569 -2.11 -35.26 1.12
C LEU A 569 -0.60 -35.09 0.88
N LEU A 570 -0.03 -33.91 1.19
CA LEU A 570 1.41 -33.69 1.07
C LEU A 570 2.24 -34.63 1.98
N GLU A 571 1.89 -34.76 3.26
CA GLU A 571 2.55 -35.69 4.19
C GLU A 571 2.50 -37.15 3.72
N GLN A 572 1.42 -37.55 3.07
CA GLN A 572 1.21 -38.90 2.54
C GLN A 572 1.91 -39.13 1.18
N GLY A 573 2.66 -38.15 0.65
CA GLY A 573 3.27 -38.24 -0.69
C GLY A 573 2.23 -38.29 -1.81
N ARG A 574 1.05 -37.68 -1.61
CA ARG A 574 -0.08 -37.67 -2.55
C ARG A 574 -0.20 -36.31 -3.24
N PHE A 575 -0.76 -36.30 -4.45
CA PHE A 575 -0.92 -35.07 -5.24
C PHE A 575 -2.04 -34.16 -4.69
N ALA A 576 -1.65 -32.96 -4.29
CA ALA A 576 -2.49 -31.88 -3.75
C ALA A 576 -2.44 -30.59 -4.60
N GLY A 577 -1.62 -30.56 -5.66
CA GLY A 577 -1.40 -29.34 -6.46
C GLY A 577 -2.65 -28.76 -7.12
N LYS A 578 -3.63 -29.60 -7.47
CA LYS A 578 -4.95 -29.17 -8.00
C LYS A 578 -5.96 -29.04 -6.85
N GLU A 579 -6.42 -27.82 -6.58
CA GLU A 579 -7.27 -27.51 -5.41
C GLU A 579 -8.56 -28.32 -5.41
N GLN A 580 -9.10 -28.60 -6.59
CA GLN A 580 -10.32 -29.39 -6.81
C GLN A 580 -10.27 -30.80 -6.17
N ASN A 581 -9.09 -31.40 -6.05
CA ASN A 581 -8.89 -32.71 -5.39
C ASN A 581 -9.07 -32.60 -3.86
N THR A 582 -8.55 -31.52 -3.28
CA THR A 582 -8.71 -31.19 -1.86
C THR A 582 -10.16 -30.79 -1.57
N MET A 583 -10.77 -29.97 -2.43
CA MET A 583 -12.20 -29.61 -2.32
C MET A 583 -13.09 -30.85 -2.35
N GLY A 584 -12.88 -31.78 -3.28
CA GLY A 584 -13.66 -33.02 -3.38
C GLY A 584 -13.57 -33.90 -2.13
N ASN A 585 -12.38 -34.01 -1.52
CA ASN A 585 -12.18 -34.70 -0.26
C ASN A 585 -13.01 -34.08 0.89
N VAL A 586 -12.84 -32.78 1.13
CA VAL A 586 -13.53 -32.09 2.23
C VAL A 586 -15.05 -32.10 2.02
N ALA A 587 -15.51 -31.85 0.79
CA ALA A 587 -16.92 -31.77 0.43
C ALA A 587 -17.68 -33.09 0.66
N ILE A 588 -17.07 -34.24 0.33
CA ILE A 588 -17.69 -35.55 0.56
C ILE A 588 -17.73 -35.89 2.06
N LYS A 589 -16.70 -35.51 2.83
CA LYS A 589 -16.54 -35.87 4.25
C LYS A 589 -17.32 -34.95 5.20
N HIS A 590 -17.44 -33.66 4.89
CA HIS A 590 -17.97 -32.61 5.79
C HIS A 590 -19.21 -31.92 5.21
N ARG A 591 -20.25 -32.70 4.90
CA ARG A 591 -21.54 -32.23 4.35
C ARG A 591 -22.39 -31.44 5.38
N ASP A 592 -21.96 -31.41 6.64
CA ASP A 592 -22.49 -30.55 7.69
C ASP A 592 -22.21 -29.06 7.41
N ILE A 593 -21.05 -28.72 6.84
CA ILE A 593 -20.68 -27.33 6.49
C ILE A 593 -20.76 -26.99 4.99
N VAL A 594 -20.95 -28.00 4.13
CA VAL A 594 -20.99 -27.86 2.66
C VAL A 594 -22.39 -28.09 2.09
N GLU A 595 -22.71 -27.40 1.01
CA GLU A 595 -23.82 -27.72 0.10
C GLU A 595 -23.28 -27.89 -1.33
N ILE A 596 -23.72 -28.94 -2.03
CA ILE A 596 -23.19 -29.31 -3.36
C ILE A 596 -24.31 -29.24 -4.38
N TRP A 597 -24.11 -28.49 -5.47
CA TRP A 597 -25.12 -28.19 -6.49
C TRP A 597 -24.85 -28.95 -7.78
N ASP A 598 -25.86 -29.56 -8.42
CA ASP A 598 -25.63 -30.33 -9.64
C ASP A 598 -25.58 -29.43 -10.90
N GLY A 599 -24.37 -29.25 -11.45
CA GLY A 599 -24.14 -28.53 -12.71
C GLY A 599 -24.71 -29.22 -13.96
N LYS A 600 -25.32 -30.41 -13.84
CA LYS A 600 -26.15 -31.03 -14.90
C LYS A 600 -27.65 -30.75 -14.75
N ALA A 601 -28.14 -30.50 -13.54
CA ALA A 601 -29.57 -30.31 -13.28
C ALA A 601 -30.01 -28.86 -13.51
N SER A 602 -29.08 -27.91 -13.38
CA SER A 602 -29.24 -26.55 -13.90
C SER A 602 -29.37 -26.56 -15.43
N ALA A 603 -30.34 -25.82 -15.98
CA ALA A 603 -30.53 -25.59 -17.43
C ALA A 603 -29.46 -24.68 -18.06
N CYS A 604 -28.21 -24.78 -17.58
CA CYS A 604 -27.10 -23.90 -17.91
C CYS A 604 -26.19 -24.54 -18.98
N HIS A 605 -25.66 -23.69 -19.86
CA HIS A 605 -25.09 -24.12 -21.14
C HIS A 605 -23.70 -24.77 -21.04
N ASP A 606 -22.97 -24.54 -19.94
CA ASP A 606 -21.73 -25.23 -19.60
C ASP A 606 -21.66 -25.47 -18.07
N ARG A 607 -21.71 -26.75 -17.69
CA ARG A 607 -21.64 -27.27 -16.31
C ARG A 607 -20.53 -26.67 -15.43
N TRP A 608 -19.46 -26.13 -16.01
CA TRP A 608 -18.38 -25.47 -15.26
C TRP A 608 -18.76 -24.08 -14.70
N PHE A 609 -19.78 -23.43 -15.29
CA PHE A 609 -20.13 -22.03 -15.00
C PHE A 609 -21.50 -21.86 -14.30
N CYS A 610 -22.23 -22.96 -14.07
CA CYS A 610 -23.62 -22.95 -13.58
C CYS A 610 -23.82 -22.53 -12.12
N MET A 611 -22.76 -22.29 -11.35
CA MET A 611 -22.90 -21.66 -10.03
C MET A 611 -23.45 -20.24 -10.15
N VAL A 612 -23.33 -19.58 -11.31
CA VAL A 612 -23.96 -18.27 -11.56
C VAL A 612 -25.50 -18.36 -11.51
N ASP A 613 -26.10 -19.43 -12.01
CA ASP A 613 -27.55 -19.66 -11.95
C ASP A 613 -28.03 -20.02 -10.54
N VAL A 614 -27.25 -20.83 -9.82
CA VAL A 614 -27.48 -21.14 -8.40
C VAL A 614 -27.50 -19.84 -7.56
N LEU A 615 -26.44 -19.02 -7.66
CA LEU A 615 -26.32 -17.75 -6.94
C LEU A 615 -27.34 -16.69 -7.41
N ALA A 616 -27.91 -16.81 -8.61
CA ALA A 616 -29.01 -15.98 -9.08
C ALA A 616 -30.40 -16.47 -8.62
N GLY A 617 -30.50 -17.62 -7.94
CA GLY A 617 -31.77 -18.24 -7.53
C GLY A 617 -32.55 -18.89 -8.68
N ARG A 618 -31.86 -19.32 -9.75
CA ARG A 618 -32.44 -19.98 -10.92
C ARG A 618 -32.34 -21.51 -10.91
N SER A 619 -31.55 -22.09 -9.99
CA SER A 619 -31.40 -23.53 -9.84
C SER A 619 -31.48 -23.92 -8.36
N ASN A 620 -32.40 -24.84 -8.06
CA ASN A 620 -32.70 -25.29 -6.69
C ASN A 620 -32.27 -26.75 -6.43
N VAL A 621 -31.47 -27.34 -7.33
CA VAL A 621 -31.11 -28.77 -7.26
C VAL A 621 -29.75 -28.96 -6.58
N SER A 622 -29.77 -29.11 -5.25
CA SER A 622 -28.64 -29.63 -4.48
C SER A 622 -28.59 -31.16 -4.53
N LEU A 623 -27.39 -31.73 -4.51
CA LEU A 623 -27.15 -33.17 -4.58
C LEU A 623 -27.40 -33.82 -3.21
N SER A 624 -28.51 -34.56 -3.11
CA SER A 624 -28.82 -35.48 -2.02
C SER A 624 -27.93 -36.74 -2.06
N ILE A 625 -26.63 -36.57 -1.77
CA ILE A 625 -25.70 -37.71 -1.64
C ILE A 625 -26.06 -38.49 -0.36
N PRO A 626 -26.38 -39.80 -0.44
CA PRO A 626 -26.63 -40.64 0.74
C PRO A 626 -25.42 -40.65 1.68
N PRO A 627 -25.60 -40.79 3.00
CA PRO A 627 -24.52 -40.75 4.00
C PRO A 627 -23.25 -41.54 3.61
#